data_AF-A0A9P5TCD2-F1
#
_entry.id   AF-A0A9P5TCD2-F1
#
_cell.length_a   1.000
_cell.length_b   1.000
_cell.length_c   1.000
_cell.angle_alpha   90.00
_cell.angle_beta   90.00
_cell.angle_gamma   90.00
#
_symmetry.space_group_name_H-M   'P 1'
#
loop_
_entity.id
_entity.type
_entity.pdbx_description
1 polymer ?
#
loop_
_entity_poly.entity_id
_entity_poly.type
_entity_poly.pdbx_seq_one_letter_code
_entity_poly.pdbx_strand_id
1 'polypeptide(L)'
;MPVTLESLPVELVTAVLEELDLASLIVVSYLSRRLHSIASDRSLNPWRAPILRNLHSGVYEDSLKHLSVRTTVPRQNWIEVVSMAQPRFLLFDATLPNMKEADWHECFRRRYLPGWQKWKRDSSWHETFKKLLFRVWHRSMITCTSDESWTKYVVLNKNGSANELEASSRIFNPLSIFNDMKMQSNLAHLETHIRLVVQLADVRILALGVLNNPRGAFTVNRNARAFLHPPDIEIAPDRASGGGTSGPVVDARSRSCYPYERLTHPRPALSHAAYPFYTPGGGDKRWLTSGNLEEEGKQWVGGLMLTAQITSSQTSMPWGDGPFLQDLDLVVGFGRSQYASFTWADLDCIAPWMKDLVTKRIDGPGLGI
;
A
#
# COMPACT_ATOMS: atom_id res chain seq x y z
N MET A 1 -2.01 -18.42 48.41
CA MET A 1 -1.13 -17.24 48.27
C MET A 1 -1.67 -16.34 47.18
N PRO A 2 -1.68 -15.01 47.33
CA PRO A 2 -2.13 -14.11 46.27
C PRO A 2 -1.19 -14.22 45.06
N VAL A 3 -1.76 -14.47 43.88
CA VAL A 3 -1.02 -14.48 42.62
C VAL A 3 -0.71 -13.02 42.28
N THR A 4 0.58 -12.65 42.37
CA THR A 4 1.05 -11.30 42.00
C THR A 4 1.51 -11.30 40.54
N LEU A 5 1.54 -10.13 39.89
CA LEU A 5 2.09 -9.99 38.54
C LEU A 5 3.52 -10.57 38.44
N GLU A 6 4.29 -10.45 39.52
CA GLU A 6 5.66 -10.99 39.62
C GLU A 6 5.73 -12.52 39.70
N SER A 7 4.61 -13.22 39.84
CA SER A 7 4.55 -14.69 39.80
C SER A 7 4.17 -15.25 38.44
N LEU A 8 3.73 -14.40 37.49
CA LEU A 8 3.34 -14.84 36.16
C LEU A 8 4.56 -15.14 35.26
N PRO A 9 4.45 -16.05 34.29
CA PRO A 9 5.40 -16.22 33.19
C PRO A 9 5.65 -14.91 32.41
N VAL A 10 6.86 -14.75 31.86
CA VAL A 10 7.27 -13.50 31.18
C VAL A 10 6.45 -13.23 29.91
N GLU A 11 5.96 -14.27 29.26
CA GLU A 11 5.10 -14.20 28.08
C GLU A 11 3.74 -13.60 28.43
N LEU A 12 3.14 -14.02 29.55
CA LEU A 12 1.87 -13.46 30.03
C LEU A 12 2.04 -12.01 30.49
N VAL A 13 3.14 -11.70 31.17
CA VAL A 13 3.45 -10.31 31.53
C VAL A 13 3.60 -9.47 30.27
N THR A 14 4.32 -9.96 29.25
CA THR A 14 4.48 -9.27 27.96
C THR A 14 3.13 -9.02 27.30
N ALA A 15 2.24 -10.01 27.24
CA ALA A 15 0.89 -9.84 26.70
C ALA A 15 0.08 -8.77 27.45
N VAL A 16 0.19 -8.70 28.78
CA VAL A 16 -0.45 -7.62 29.55
C VAL A 16 0.16 -6.26 29.21
N LEU A 17 1.49 -6.19 29.07
CA LEU A 17 2.20 -4.95 28.73
C LEU A 17 1.87 -4.45 27.30
N GLU A 18 1.61 -5.36 26.37
CA GLU A 18 1.20 -5.05 25.00
C GLU A 18 -0.17 -4.35 24.92
N GLU A 19 -1.03 -4.52 25.92
CA GLU A 19 -2.34 -3.85 25.99
C GLU A 19 -2.26 -2.41 26.53
N LEU A 20 -1.12 -2.01 27.09
CA LEU A 20 -0.93 -0.65 27.63
C LEU A 20 -0.76 0.40 26.51
N ASP A 21 -1.12 1.65 26.82
CA ASP A 21 -0.70 2.80 26.00
C ASP A 21 0.80 3.07 26.17
N LEU A 22 1.39 3.87 25.29
CA LEU A 22 2.84 4.11 25.33
C LEU A 22 3.24 4.83 26.62
N ALA A 23 2.42 5.77 27.09
CA ALA A 23 2.67 6.48 28.34
C ALA A 23 2.73 5.53 29.55
N SER A 24 1.75 4.65 29.73
CA SER A 24 1.76 3.71 30.87
C SER A 24 2.85 2.65 30.70
N LEU A 25 3.09 2.14 29.48
CA LEU A 25 4.16 1.16 29.25
C LEU A 25 5.54 1.74 29.60
N ILE A 26 5.77 3.02 29.29
CA ILE A 26 6.96 3.74 29.74
C ILE A 26 7.08 3.69 31.25
N VAL A 27 6.06 4.11 31.99
CA VAL A 27 6.10 4.13 33.45
C VAL A 27 6.36 2.72 34.00
N VAL A 28 5.59 1.74 33.54
CA VAL A 28 5.68 0.34 33.99
C VAL A 28 7.06 -0.26 33.72
N SER A 29 7.70 0.09 32.60
CA SER A 29 9.06 -0.37 32.28
C SER A 29 10.14 0.08 33.27
N TYR A 30 9.84 1.05 34.14
CA TYR A 30 10.75 1.54 35.18
C TYR A 30 10.30 1.20 36.61
N LEU A 31 9.16 0.52 36.81
CA LEU A 31 8.67 0.19 38.16
C LEU A 31 9.48 -0.93 38.85
N SER A 32 10.03 -1.87 38.08
CA SER A 32 10.88 -2.93 38.63
C SER A 32 11.95 -3.40 37.66
N ARG A 33 13.02 -4.01 38.18
CA ARG A 33 14.10 -4.60 37.36
C ARG A 33 13.58 -5.69 36.42
N ARG A 34 12.59 -6.47 36.86
CA ARG A 34 11.99 -7.53 36.06
C ARG A 34 11.20 -6.96 34.88
N LEU A 35 10.36 -5.95 35.12
CA LEU A 35 9.59 -5.29 34.07
C LEU A 35 10.49 -4.55 33.08
N HIS A 36 11.56 -3.92 33.57
CA HIS A 36 12.59 -3.32 32.73
C HIS A 36 13.24 -4.35 31.79
N SER A 37 13.64 -5.50 32.34
CA SER A 37 14.24 -6.59 31.57
C SER A 37 13.29 -7.09 30.48
N ILE A 38 12.03 -7.36 30.83
CA ILE A 38 10.98 -7.82 29.90
C ILE A 38 10.75 -6.77 28.79
N ALA A 39 10.60 -5.50 29.17
CA ALA A 39 10.37 -4.42 28.21
C ALA A 39 11.56 -4.20 27.26
N SER A 40 12.79 -4.38 27.75
CA SER A 40 14.02 -4.23 26.95
C SER A 40 14.34 -5.42 26.04
N ASP A 41 13.68 -6.57 26.27
CA ASP A 41 13.93 -7.79 25.52
C ASP A 41 13.40 -7.67 24.08
N ARG A 42 14.26 -7.97 23.10
CA ARG A 42 13.93 -7.89 21.67
C ARG A 42 13.01 -9.01 21.19
N SER A 43 13.01 -10.15 21.89
CA SER A 43 12.21 -11.32 21.57
C SER A 43 10.78 -11.17 22.06
N LEU A 44 10.61 -10.68 23.29
CA LEU A 44 9.29 -10.41 23.89
C LEU A 44 8.67 -9.14 23.32
N ASN A 45 9.46 -8.05 23.26
CA ASN A 45 9.12 -6.79 22.60
C ASN A 45 7.68 -6.25 22.82
N PRO A 46 7.28 -5.99 24.08
CA PRO A 46 5.92 -5.52 24.39
C PRO A 46 5.56 -4.15 23.79
N TRP A 47 6.55 -3.43 23.25
CA TRP A 47 6.37 -2.13 22.60
C TRP A 47 5.70 -2.23 21.22
N ARG A 48 5.77 -3.39 20.56
CA ARG A 48 5.37 -3.55 19.16
C ARG A 48 3.89 -3.23 18.97
N ALA A 49 3.00 -3.85 19.74
CA ALA A 49 1.56 -3.66 19.61
C ALA A 49 1.11 -2.21 19.91
N PRO A 50 1.52 -1.56 21.02
CA PRO A 50 1.21 -0.16 21.29
C PRO A 50 1.71 0.81 20.21
N ILE A 51 2.92 0.59 19.68
CA ILE A 51 3.47 1.38 18.58
C ILE A 51 2.61 1.21 17.32
N LEU A 52 2.27 -0.02 16.94
CA LEU A 52 1.44 -0.26 15.76
C LEU A 52 0.03 0.34 15.92
N ARG A 53 -0.58 0.29 17.11
CA ARG A 53 -1.86 0.98 17.38
C ARG A 53 -1.76 2.47 17.10
N ASN A 54 -0.72 3.13 17.60
CA ASN A 54 -0.44 4.55 17.33
C ASN A 54 -0.29 4.79 15.82
N LEU A 55 0.58 4.03 15.15
CA LEU A 55 0.87 4.18 13.72
C LEU A 55 -0.37 4.02 12.85
N HIS A 56 -1.24 3.04 13.17
CA HIS A 56 -2.48 2.80 12.44
C HIS A 56 -3.56 3.85 12.70
N SER A 57 -3.64 4.39 13.92
CA SER A 57 -4.63 5.43 14.24
C SER A 57 -4.36 6.75 13.49
N GLY A 58 -3.10 7.02 13.15
CA GLY A 58 -2.66 8.31 12.59
C GLY A 58 -2.66 9.45 13.60
N VAL A 59 -3.06 9.21 14.86
CA VAL A 59 -3.01 10.15 15.98
C VAL A 59 -1.98 9.63 16.97
N TYR A 60 -0.80 10.23 16.97
CA TYR A 60 0.33 9.74 17.75
C TYR A 60 0.31 10.32 19.16
N GLU A 61 0.46 9.45 20.17
CA GLU A 61 0.74 9.85 21.54
C GLU A 61 2.02 10.68 21.62
N ASP A 62 2.06 11.67 22.51
CA ASP A 62 3.25 12.50 22.74
C ASP A 62 4.47 11.67 23.15
N SER A 63 4.23 10.57 23.86
CA SER A 63 5.24 9.57 24.24
C SER A 63 6.01 9.01 23.04
N LEU A 64 5.39 8.90 21.86
CA LEU A 64 6.02 8.36 20.66
C LEU A 64 7.13 9.28 20.11
N LYS A 65 6.99 10.61 20.29
CA LYS A 65 7.93 11.62 19.78
C LYS A 65 9.37 11.39 20.24
N HIS A 66 9.55 11.03 21.51
CA HIS A 66 10.87 10.88 22.14
C HIS A 66 11.17 9.44 22.55
N LEU A 67 10.43 8.47 22.02
CA LEU A 67 10.56 7.06 22.39
C LEU A 67 11.98 6.50 22.09
N SER A 68 12.70 7.11 21.14
CA SER A 68 14.07 6.73 20.76
C SER A 68 15.12 7.08 21.80
N VAL A 69 14.84 8.02 22.71
CA VAL A 69 15.79 8.40 23.76
C VAL A 69 15.86 7.31 24.84
N ARG A 70 14.84 6.46 24.92
CA ARG A 70 14.72 5.43 25.95
C ARG A 70 15.52 4.18 25.58
N THR A 71 16.39 3.76 26.49
CA THR A 71 17.19 2.52 26.35
C THR A 71 16.34 1.26 26.47
N THR A 72 15.17 1.35 27.11
CA THR A 72 14.21 0.25 27.26
C THR A 72 13.52 -0.14 25.97
N VAL A 73 13.57 0.69 24.92
CA VAL A 73 12.85 0.45 23.67
C VAL A 73 13.81 -0.16 22.64
N PRO A 74 13.55 -1.40 22.20
CA PRO A 74 14.35 -2.02 21.15
C PRO A 74 14.42 -1.17 19.87
N ARG A 75 15.64 -0.95 19.37
CA ARG A 75 15.87 -0.16 18.13
C ARG A 75 15.15 -0.75 16.91
N GLN A 76 14.90 -2.07 16.88
CA GLN A 76 14.19 -2.72 15.78
C GLN A 76 12.78 -2.17 15.55
N ASN A 77 12.11 -1.65 16.60
CA ASN A 77 10.77 -1.07 16.49
C ASN A 77 10.76 0.17 15.60
N TRP A 78 11.89 0.87 15.50
CA TRP A 78 12.02 2.04 14.66
C TRP A 78 12.00 1.72 13.16
N ILE A 79 12.29 0.47 12.77
CA ILE A 79 12.09 0.06 11.38
C ILE A 79 10.61 0.21 11.01
N GLU A 80 9.69 -0.15 11.91
CA GLU A 80 8.25 -0.02 11.67
C GLU A 80 7.79 1.44 11.74
N VAL A 81 8.22 2.17 12.76
CA VAL A 81 7.87 3.60 12.93
C VAL A 81 8.30 4.40 11.69
N VAL A 82 9.56 4.26 11.26
CA VAL A 82 10.08 5.01 10.11
C VAL A 82 9.39 4.59 8.81
N SER A 83 9.05 3.30 8.66
CA SER A 83 8.39 2.82 7.44
C SER A 83 6.93 3.26 7.30
N MET A 84 6.23 3.48 8.42
CA MET A 84 4.77 3.68 8.41
C MET A 84 4.31 5.06 8.87
N ALA A 85 5.09 5.74 9.71
CA ALA A 85 4.63 7.00 10.31
C ALA A 85 4.47 8.11 9.26
N GLN A 86 3.59 9.06 9.55
CA GLN A 86 3.34 10.20 8.68
C GLN A 86 4.63 11.01 8.42
N PRO A 87 4.86 11.49 7.19
CA PRO A 87 6.04 12.28 6.87
C PRO A 87 6.26 13.47 7.80
N ARG A 88 5.18 14.20 8.13
CA ARG A 88 5.24 15.36 9.04
C ARG A 88 5.81 14.98 10.40
N PHE A 89 5.30 13.91 11.01
CA PHE A 89 5.76 13.45 12.32
C PHE A 89 7.26 13.12 12.31
N LEU A 90 7.70 12.34 11.32
CA LEU A 90 9.12 11.94 11.22
C LEU A 90 10.06 13.11 10.92
N LEU A 91 9.59 14.15 10.24
CA LEU A 91 10.40 15.31 9.87
C LEU A 91 10.50 16.36 10.99
N PHE A 92 9.42 16.57 11.75
CA PHE A 92 9.31 17.74 12.64
C PHE A 92 9.09 17.41 14.10
N ASP A 93 8.48 16.27 14.42
CA ASP A 93 8.06 15.95 15.79
C ASP A 93 8.93 14.84 16.42
N ALA A 94 9.31 13.85 15.63
CA ALA A 94 9.97 12.64 16.11
C ALA A 94 11.48 12.84 16.28
N THR A 95 12.00 12.42 17.43
CA THR A 95 13.43 12.18 17.61
C THR A 95 13.76 10.81 17.04
N LEU A 96 14.55 10.74 15.97
CA LEU A 96 14.92 9.47 15.34
C LEU A 96 16.19 8.87 15.99
N PRO A 97 16.28 7.54 16.19
CA PRO A 97 17.52 6.91 16.62
C PRO A 97 18.65 7.07 15.61
N ASN A 98 19.87 6.85 16.09
CA ASN A 98 20.93 6.40 15.20
C ASN A 98 20.69 4.92 14.82
N MET A 99 20.40 4.67 13.54
CA MET A 99 20.13 3.34 12.99
C MET A 99 21.23 2.95 12.00
N LYS A 100 21.45 1.65 11.81
CA LYS A 100 22.44 1.17 10.85
C LYS A 100 21.96 1.46 9.43
N GLU A 101 22.92 1.55 8.51
CA GLU A 101 22.64 1.78 7.09
C GLU A 101 21.72 0.68 6.49
N ALA A 102 21.90 -0.57 6.92
CA ALA A 102 21.03 -1.68 6.53
C ALA A 102 19.58 -1.51 7.01
N ASP A 103 19.38 -0.95 8.21
CA ASP A 103 18.05 -0.68 8.75
C ASP A 103 17.36 0.46 7.98
N TRP A 104 18.11 1.50 7.60
CA TRP A 104 17.60 2.57 6.74
C TRP A 104 17.22 2.07 5.36
N HIS A 105 18.01 1.18 4.77
CA HIS A 105 17.67 0.54 3.50
C HIS A 105 16.40 -0.30 3.63
N GLU A 106 16.24 -1.04 4.73
CA GLU A 106 15.02 -1.80 5.00
C GLU A 106 13.80 -0.88 5.16
N CYS A 107 13.93 0.24 5.88
CA CYS A 107 12.88 1.25 5.99
C CYS A 107 12.50 1.81 4.62
N PHE A 108 13.50 2.09 3.78
CA PHE A 108 13.30 2.57 2.42
C PHE A 108 12.47 1.59 1.60
N ARG A 109 12.88 0.30 1.59
CA ARG A 109 12.19 -0.75 0.84
C ARG A 109 10.78 -1.02 1.32
N ARG A 110 10.52 -0.88 2.63
CA ARG A 110 9.18 -1.04 3.20
C ARG A 110 8.26 0.14 2.88
N ARG A 111 8.81 1.34 2.70
CA ARG A 111 8.01 2.57 2.55
C ARG A 111 7.79 2.98 1.10
N TYR A 112 8.85 2.97 0.30
CA TYR A 112 8.87 3.57 -1.03
C TYR A 112 8.81 2.54 -2.15
N LEU A 113 8.34 3.00 -3.31
CA LEU A 113 8.34 2.26 -4.56
C LEU A 113 9.79 1.98 -5.03
N PRO A 114 10.10 0.79 -5.60
CA PRO A 114 11.45 0.46 -6.06
C PRO A 114 12.04 1.45 -7.08
N GLY A 115 11.20 1.99 -7.98
CA GLY A 115 11.60 2.99 -8.96
C GLY A 115 12.14 4.28 -8.35
N TRP A 116 11.90 4.52 -7.06
CA TRP A 116 12.40 5.67 -6.32
C TRP A 116 13.84 5.48 -5.84
N GLN A 117 14.41 4.28 -5.97
CA GLN A 117 15.83 4.04 -5.71
C GLN A 117 16.75 4.89 -6.59
N LYS A 118 16.25 5.39 -7.73
CA LYS A 118 16.92 6.38 -8.60
C LYS A 118 17.41 7.63 -7.85
N TRP A 119 16.81 7.94 -6.70
CA TRP A 119 17.14 9.10 -5.89
C TRP A 119 18.32 8.91 -4.95
N LYS A 120 18.80 7.68 -4.74
CA LYS A 120 19.93 7.42 -3.84
C LYS A 120 21.21 8.12 -4.31
N ARG A 121 21.51 8.08 -5.61
CA ARG A 121 22.79 8.57 -6.16
C ARG A 121 23.96 8.07 -5.27
N ASP A 122 24.88 8.96 -4.91
CA ASP A 122 26.04 8.67 -4.03
C ASP A 122 25.76 8.91 -2.53
N SER A 123 24.50 9.20 -2.16
CA SER A 123 24.11 9.42 -0.77
C SER A 123 23.96 8.12 0.02
N SER A 124 24.04 8.24 1.35
CA SER A 124 23.62 7.19 2.29
C SER A 124 22.10 6.97 2.20
N TRP A 125 21.63 5.79 2.60
CA TRP A 125 20.22 5.46 2.72
C TRP A 125 19.51 6.35 3.73
N HIS A 126 20.16 6.71 4.83
CA HIS A 126 19.63 7.67 5.79
C HIS A 126 19.32 9.03 5.13
N GLU A 127 20.29 9.60 4.42
CA GLU A 127 20.15 10.90 3.75
C GLU A 127 19.11 10.82 2.62
N THR A 128 19.16 9.75 1.82
CA THR A 128 18.22 9.48 0.73
C THR A 128 16.79 9.38 1.25
N PHE A 129 16.60 8.63 2.34
CA PHE A 129 15.30 8.46 2.98
C PHE A 129 14.72 9.80 3.42
N LYS A 130 15.52 10.63 4.12
CA LYS A 130 15.07 11.95 4.60
C LYS A 130 14.77 12.92 3.47
N LYS A 131 15.60 12.96 2.43
CA LYS A 131 15.36 13.79 1.23
C LYS A 131 14.06 13.40 0.55
N LEU A 132 13.81 12.10 0.38
CA LEU A 132 12.56 11.62 -0.21
C LEU A 132 11.35 11.88 0.66
N LEU A 133 11.48 11.67 1.98
CA LEU A 133 10.42 11.95 2.93
C LEU A 133 10.00 13.42 2.88
N PHE A 134 10.97 14.33 2.86
CA PHE A 134 10.73 15.76 2.70
C PHE A 134 10.05 16.07 1.37
N ARG A 135 10.50 15.47 0.27
CA ARG A 135 9.88 15.65 -1.05
C ARG A 135 8.43 15.19 -1.09
N VAL A 136 8.13 14.01 -0.54
CA VAL A 136 6.77 13.50 -0.45
C VAL A 136 5.91 14.45 0.38
N TRP A 137 6.38 14.85 1.56
CA TRP A 137 5.67 15.79 2.43
C TRP A 137 5.41 17.13 1.74
N HIS A 138 6.42 17.69 1.09
CA HIS A 138 6.31 18.94 0.36
C HIS A 138 5.27 18.83 -0.77
N ARG A 139 5.34 17.75 -1.56
CA ARG A 139 4.42 17.51 -2.68
C ARG A 139 3.02 17.12 -2.24
N SER A 140 2.82 16.59 -1.03
CA SER A 140 1.48 16.32 -0.51
C SER A 140 0.78 17.59 -0.01
N MET A 141 1.54 18.65 0.29
CA MET A 141 1.01 19.93 0.75
C MET A 141 0.86 20.96 -0.38
N ILE A 142 1.83 21.00 -1.31
CA ILE A 142 1.84 21.96 -2.40
C ILE A 142 2.16 21.30 -3.74
N THR A 143 1.61 21.85 -4.82
CA THR A 143 1.91 21.40 -6.18
C THR A 143 3.31 21.85 -6.57
N CYS A 144 4.27 20.94 -6.47
CA CYS A 144 5.65 21.16 -6.86
C CYS A 144 6.14 20.07 -7.82
N THR A 145 6.76 20.50 -8.91
CA THR A 145 7.35 19.64 -9.95
C THR A 145 8.83 19.91 -10.15
N SER A 146 9.48 20.67 -9.26
CA SER A 146 10.87 21.09 -9.42
C SER A 146 11.83 19.90 -9.37
N ASP A 147 11.56 18.93 -8.51
CA ASP A 147 12.38 17.72 -8.40
C ASP A 147 12.05 16.69 -9.49
N GLU A 148 10.80 16.59 -9.92
CA GLU A 148 10.35 15.58 -10.88
C GLU A 148 9.65 16.27 -12.06
N SER A 149 10.41 16.58 -13.12
CA SER A 149 9.93 17.26 -14.32
C SER A 149 9.04 16.40 -15.21
N TRP A 150 9.23 15.08 -15.15
CA TRP A 150 8.48 14.08 -15.91
C TRP A 150 7.88 13.05 -14.96
N THR A 151 6.59 12.76 -15.15
CA THR A 151 5.86 11.72 -14.43
C THR A 151 5.68 10.53 -15.34
N LYS A 152 6.22 9.38 -14.92
CA LYS A 152 6.06 8.11 -15.62
C LYS A 152 4.78 7.40 -15.19
N TYR A 153 4.18 6.67 -16.13
CA TYR A 153 3.00 5.84 -15.92
C TYR A 153 3.05 4.63 -16.84
N VAL A 154 2.32 3.57 -16.51
CA VAL A 154 2.32 2.33 -17.31
C VAL A 154 0.95 2.15 -17.95
N VAL A 155 0.91 1.70 -19.20
CA VAL A 155 -0.32 1.33 -19.90
C VAL A 155 -0.26 -0.14 -20.27
N LEU A 156 -1.23 -0.93 -19.78
CA LEU A 156 -1.43 -2.31 -20.20
C LEU A 156 -2.35 -2.33 -21.42
N ASN A 157 -1.85 -2.76 -22.57
CA ASN A 157 -2.62 -2.78 -23.81
C ASN A 157 -3.40 -4.09 -23.97
N LYS A 158 -4.50 -4.01 -24.72
CA LYS A 158 -5.33 -5.19 -25.05
C LYS A 158 -4.61 -6.26 -25.88
N ASN A 159 -3.55 -5.90 -26.60
CA ASN A 159 -2.79 -6.82 -27.46
C ASN A 159 -1.76 -7.67 -26.68
N GLY A 160 -1.72 -7.54 -25.35
CA GLY A 160 -0.77 -8.25 -24.50
C GLY A 160 0.52 -7.48 -24.20
N SER A 161 0.81 -6.39 -24.92
CA SER A 161 1.96 -5.53 -24.60
C SER A 161 1.65 -4.56 -23.46
N ALA A 162 2.69 -3.94 -22.91
CA ALA A 162 2.57 -2.81 -22.02
C ALA A 162 3.62 -1.75 -22.36
N ASN A 163 3.28 -0.48 -22.10
CA ASN A 163 4.14 0.66 -22.35
C ASN A 163 4.43 1.41 -21.05
N GLU A 164 5.68 1.80 -20.80
CA GLU A 164 6.06 2.80 -19.81
C GLU A 164 6.12 4.14 -20.54
N LEU A 165 5.20 5.04 -20.23
CA LEU A 165 5.05 6.34 -20.85
C LEU A 165 5.44 7.44 -19.88
N GLU A 166 5.71 8.62 -20.40
CA GLU A 166 5.99 9.80 -19.59
C GLU A 166 5.25 11.02 -20.12
N ALA A 167 4.88 11.90 -19.20
CA ALA A 167 4.31 13.19 -19.51
C ALA A 167 4.85 14.24 -18.54
N SER A 168 4.82 15.51 -18.95
CA SER A 168 5.33 16.60 -18.11
C SER A 168 4.54 16.69 -16.81
N SER A 169 5.23 16.65 -15.66
CA SER A 169 4.58 16.66 -14.34
C SER A 169 3.74 17.91 -14.09
N ARG A 170 4.02 19.03 -14.78
CA ARG A 170 3.29 20.30 -14.62
C ARG A 170 1.86 20.23 -15.14
N ILE A 171 1.63 19.39 -16.14
CA ILE A 171 0.34 19.24 -16.82
C ILE A 171 -0.15 17.79 -16.74
N PHE A 172 0.47 16.98 -15.88
CA PHE A 172 0.12 15.57 -15.74
C PHE A 172 -1.28 15.45 -15.13
N ASN A 173 -2.23 15.03 -15.95
CA ASN A 173 -3.58 14.72 -15.53
C ASN A 173 -3.94 13.34 -16.08
N PRO A 174 -3.96 12.28 -15.25
CA PRO A 174 -4.20 10.92 -15.74
C PRO A 174 -5.59 10.76 -16.35
N LEU A 175 -6.60 11.50 -15.88
CA LEU A 175 -7.94 11.45 -16.45
C LEU A 175 -7.98 12.03 -17.87
N SER A 176 -7.32 13.18 -18.08
CA SER A 176 -7.23 13.78 -19.42
C SER A 176 -6.45 12.88 -20.38
N ILE A 177 -5.27 12.42 -19.96
CA ILE A 177 -4.41 11.54 -20.76
C ILE A 177 -5.16 10.26 -21.14
N PHE A 178 -5.85 9.64 -20.19
CA PHE A 178 -6.61 8.42 -20.46
C PHE A 178 -7.82 8.66 -21.36
N ASN A 179 -8.52 9.78 -21.21
CA ASN A 179 -9.61 10.14 -22.11
C ASN A 179 -9.13 10.35 -23.56
N ASP A 180 -7.95 10.94 -23.76
CA ASP A 180 -7.34 11.04 -25.09
C ASP A 180 -7.02 9.66 -25.67
N MET A 181 -6.48 8.75 -24.87
CA MET A 181 -6.23 7.36 -25.27
C MET A 181 -7.53 6.61 -25.62
N LYS A 182 -8.61 6.86 -24.86
CA LYS A 182 -9.94 6.32 -25.17
C LYS A 182 -10.48 6.84 -26.50
N MET A 183 -10.32 8.13 -26.78
CA MET A 183 -10.70 8.71 -28.07
C MET A 183 -9.95 8.06 -29.22
N GLN A 184 -8.64 7.89 -29.10
CA GLN A 184 -7.80 7.19 -30.09
C GLN A 184 -8.21 5.73 -30.31
N SER A 185 -8.80 5.10 -29.29
CA SER A 185 -9.26 3.70 -29.33
C SER A 185 -10.74 3.53 -29.71
N ASN A 186 -11.45 4.61 -30.09
CA ASN A 186 -12.90 4.61 -30.35
C ASN A 186 -13.77 4.21 -29.12
N LEU A 187 -13.29 4.47 -27.91
CA LEU A 187 -13.97 4.17 -26.63
C LEU A 187 -14.47 5.43 -25.91
N ALA A 188 -14.52 6.57 -26.60
CA ALA A 188 -14.92 7.87 -26.03
C ALA A 188 -16.36 7.88 -25.48
N HIS A 189 -17.23 7.04 -26.03
CA HIS A 189 -18.64 6.93 -25.65
C HIS A 189 -18.87 6.16 -24.33
N LEU A 190 -17.84 5.49 -23.81
CA LEU A 190 -17.93 4.71 -22.58
C LEU A 190 -17.43 5.54 -21.40
N GLU A 191 -17.82 5.19 -20.18
CA GLU A 191 -17.36 5.84 -18.96
C GLU A 191 -15.90 5.45 -18.62
N THR A 192 -15.18 6.32 -17.91
CA THR A 192 -13.84 5.99 -17.37
C THR A 192 -14.01 5.49 -15.95
N HIS A 193 -13.63 4.25 -15.69
CA HIS A 193 -13.63 3.66 -14.37
C HIS A 193 -12.24 3.76 -13.74
N ILE A 194 -12.19 4.04 -12.45
CA ILE A 194 -10.95 4.21 -11.70
C ILE A 194 -10.99 3.29 -10.49
N ARG A 195 -9.95 2.47 -10.35
CA ARG A 195 -9.81 1.52 -9.23
C ARG A 195 -8.60 1.88 -8.39
N LEU A 196 -8.81 1.94 -7.08
CA LEU A 196 -7.72 1.92 -6.10
C LEU A 196 -7.23 0.47 -5.98
N VAL A 197 -6.01 0.21 -6.43
CA VAL A 197 -5.41 -1.14 -6.51
C VAL A 197 -4.77 -1.50 -5.18
N VAL A 198 -3.89 -0.62 -4.71
CA VAL A 198 -3.18 -0.78 -3.45
C VAL A 198 -2.84 0.61 -2.91
N GLN A 199 -3.04 0.80 -1.61
CA GLN A 199 -2.54 1.96 -0.89
C GLN A 199 -1.27 1.58 -0.12
N LEU A 200 -0.22 2.38 -0.28
CA LEU A 200 1.05 2.31 0.44
C LEU A 200 1.15 3.50 1.41
N ALA A 201 2.28 3.61 2.12
CA ALA A 201 2.48 4.67 3.11
C ALA A 201 2.42 6.09 2.53
N ASP A 202 3.06 6.31 1.37
CA ASP A 202 3.20 7.64 0.77
C ASP A 202 2.48 7.78 -0.57
N VAL A 203 2.12 6.68 -1.21
CA VAL A 203 1.45 6.68 -2.52
C VAL A 203 0.33 5.65 -2.56
N ARG A 204 -0.62 5.86 -3.47
CA ARG A 204 -1.63 4.87 -3.83
C ARG A 204 -1.59 4.62 -5.33
N ILE A 205 -1.77 3.36 -5.73
CA ILE A 205 -1.76 2.95 -7.12
C ILE A 205 -3.18 2.95 -7.66
N LEU A 206 -3.39 3.73 -8.71
CA LEU A 206 -4.67 3.87 -9.39
C LEU A 206 -4.61 3.21 -10.76
N ALA A 207 -5.68 2.50 -11.11
CA ALA A 207 -5.90 1.95 -12.44
C ALA A 207 -7.08 2.66 -13.10
N LEU A 208 -6.87 3.22 -14.29
CA LEU A 208 -7.88 3.88 -15.11
C LEU A 208 -8.17 3.00 -16.33
N GLY A 209 -9.43 2.68 -16.52
CA GLY A 209 -9.87 1.76 -17.57
C GLY A 209 -11.30 2.03 -18.04
N VAL A 210 -11.81 1.15 -18.88
CA VAL A 210 -13.17 1.19 -19.38
C VAL A 210 -13.82 -0.18 -19.23
N LEU A 211 -15.06 -0.20 -18.75
CA LEU A 211 -15.89 -1.39 -18.66
C LEU A 211 -16.93 -1.39 -19.77
N ASN A 212 -17.15 -2.54 -20.40
CA ASN A 212 -18.19 -2.72 -21.41
C ASN A 212 -18.72 -4.16 -21.42
N ASN A 213 -19.82 -4.41 -22.13
CA ASN A 213 -20.32 -5.75 -22.47
C ASN A 213 -19.89 -6.08 -23.91
N PRO A 214 -18.64 -6.54 -24.13
CA PRO A 214 -18.11 -6.74 -25.46
C PRO A 214 -18.85 -7.86 -26.19
N ARG A 215 -19.20 -7.64 -27.46
CA ARG A 215 -19.81 -8.68 -28.32
C ARG A 215 -18.80 -9.74 -28.77
N GLY A 216 -17.51 -9.57 -28.50
CA GLY A 216 -16.46 -10.51 -28.88
C GLY A 216 -15.15 -10.29 -28.11
N ALA A 217 -14.28 -11.31 -28.10
CA ALA A 217 -13.07 -11.33 -27.28
C ALA A 217 -11.98 -10.33 -27.70
N PHE A 218 -12.03 -9.78 -28.91
CA PHE A 218 -10.98 -8.91 -29.48
C PHE A 218 -10.88 -7.53 -28.83
N THR A 219 -11.92 -7.09 -28.11
CA THR A 219 -11.91 -5.81 -27.39
C THR A 219 -11.47 -5.96 -25.94
N VAL A 220 -11.43 -7.19 -25.42
CA VAL A 220 -11.16 -7.52 -24.03
C VAL A 220 -9.67 -7.38 -23.73
N ASN A 221 -9.34 -6.70 -22.64
CA ASN A 221 -7.98 -6.59 -22.16
C ASN A 221 -7.71 -7.63 -21.06
N ARG A 222 -7.09 -8.74 -21.44
CA ARG A 222 -6.73 -9.83 -20.51
C ARG A 222 -5.71 -9.39 -19.46
N ASN A 223 -4.78 -8.51 -19.82
CA ASN A 223 -3.78 -7.98 -18.89
C ASN A 223 -4.44 -7.07 -17.84
N ALA A 224 -5.44 -6.29 -18.23
CA ALA A 224 -6.20 -5.48 -17.28
C ALA A 224 -6.94 -6.36 -16.25
N ARG A 225 -7.62 -7.41 -16.74
CA ARG A 225 -8.26 -8.40 -15.86
C ARG A 225 -7.25 -9.05 -14.92
N ALA A 226 -6.13 -9.57 -15.45
CA ALA A 226 -5.13 -10.24 -14.63
C ALA A 226 -4.43 -9.31 -13.62
N PHE A 227 -4.30 -8.02 -13.93
CA PHE A 227 -3.74 -7.05 -12.98
C PHE A 227 -4.71 -6.76 -11.82
N LEU A 228 -6.00 -6.57 -12.12
CA LEU A 228 -7.02 -6.23 -11.12
C LEU A 228 -7.52 -7.46 -10.35
N HIS A 229 -7.60 -8.59 -11.02
CA HIS A 229 -7.97 -9.90 -10.49
C HIS A 229 -6.81 -10.87 -10.77
N PRO A 230 -5.85 -10.98 -9.84
CA PRO A 230 -4.71 -11.86 -10.03
C PRO A 230 -5.18 -13.31 -10.25
N PRO A 231 -4.52 -14.06 -11.15
CA PRO A 231 -4.88 -15.45 -11.44
C PRO A 231 -4.96 -16.29 -10.16
N ASP A 232 -5.82 -17.28 -10.07
CA ASP A 232 -5.82 -18.23 -8.94
C ASP A 232 -6.05 -17.62 -7.52
N ILE A 233 -6.40 -16.33 -7.42
CA ILE A 233 -6.90 -15.68 -6.19
C ILE A 233 -8.44 -15.77 -6.11
N GLU A 234 -9.09 -16.47 -7.05
CA GLU A 234 -10.56 -16.57 -7.10
C GLU A 234 -11.15 -16.85 -5.73
N ILE A 235 -12.05 -15.94 -5.33
CA ILE A 235 -12.81 -16.02 -4.09
C ILE A 235 -13.52 -17.36 -4.16
N ALA A 236 -13.06 -18.36 -3.39
CA ALA A 236 -13.84 -19.57 -3.23
C ALA A 236 -15.20 -19.12 -2.69
N PRO A 237 -16.29 -19.25 -3.47
CA PRO A 237 -17.60 -18.89 -2.96
C PRO A 237 -17.85 -19.78 -1.74
N ASP A 238 -18.31 -19.14 -0.67
CA ASP A 238 -18.65 -19.76 0.60
C ASP A 238 -19.15 -21.20 0.42
N ARG A 239 -18.38 -22.18 0.90
CA ARG A 239 -18.87 -23.51 1.25
C ARG A 239 -19.83 -23.46 2.45
N ALA A 240 -20.60 -22.38 2.61
CA ALA A 240 -21.63 -22.20 3.62
C ALA A 240 -23.02 -22.35 2.96
N SER A 241 -23.25 -23.48 2.31
CA SER A 241 -24.58 -23.96 1.91
C SER A 241 -24.51 -25.46 1.61
N GLY A 242 -24.39 -26.25 2.68
CA GLY A 242 -24.41 -27.71 2.60
C GLY A 242 -24.28 -28.31 3.99
N GLY A 243 -25.42 -28.55 4.65
CA GLY A 243 -25.43 -29.21 5.95
C GLY A 243 -24.94 -30.65 5.87
N GLY A 244 -24.37 -31.14 6.97
CA GLY A 244 -24.15 -32.58 7.15
C GLY A 244 -22.91 -32.95 7.97
N THR A 245 -23.14 -33.19 9.26
CA THR A 245 -22.45 -34.15 10.16
C THR A 245 -21.01 -33.89 10.62
N SER A 246 -20.92 -33.85 11.95
CA SER A 246 -19.77 -33.91 12.87
C SER A 246 -18.71 -34.99 12.59
N GLY A 247 -17.43 -34.61 12.67
CA GLY A 247 -16.24 -35.49 12.73
C GLY A 247 -14.93 -34.67 12.83
N PRO A 248 -13.84 -35.20 13.42
CA PRO A 248 -13.10 -34.49 14.48
C PRO A 248 -11.94 -33.59 14.06
N VAL A 249 -11.59 -32.72 15.01
CA VAL A 249 -10.43 -31.82 15.13
C VAL A 249 -9.11 -32.48 14.74
N VAL A 250 -8.48 -32.04 13.63
CA VAL A 250 -7.01 -32.03 13.39
C VAL A 250 -6.63 -30.93 12.38
N ASP A 251 -5.55 -30.21 12.72
CA ASP A 251 -4.66 -29.37 11.91
C ASP A 251 -5.04 -27.94 11.47
N ALA A 252 -4.70 -27.03 12.38
CA ALA A 252 -4.09 -25.73 12.08
C ALA A 252 -2.79 -25.90 11.27
N ARG A 253 -2.90 -26.15 9.96
CA ARG A 253 -1.78 -26.02 9.01
C ARG A 253 -2.17 -26.02 7.53
N SER A 254 -3.41 -25.67 7.20
CA SER A 254 -3.73 -25.23 5.84
C SER A 254 -3.08 -23.86 5.63
N ARG A 255 -1.77 -23.86 5.38
CA ARG A 255 -1.15 -22.83 4.52
C ARG A 255 -1.94 -22.92 3.23
N SER A 256 -2.93 -22.05 3.15
CA SER A 256 -3.72 -21.81 1.95
C SER A 256 -2.79 -21.86 0.75
N CYS A 257 -3.05 -22.81 -0.15
CA CYS A 257 -2.35 -23.00 -1.41
C CYS A 257 -2.71 -21.84 -2.35
N TYR A 258 -2.33 -20.63 -1.97
CA TYR A 258 -2.38 -19.48 -2.85
C TYR A 258 -1.04 -19.41 -3.58
N PRO A 259 -1.03 -19.26 -4.90
CA PRO A 259 0.21 -19.27 -5.67
C PRO A 259 1.05 -18.00 -5.49
N TYR A 260 0.55 -17.01 -4.75
CA TYR A 260 1.24 -15.74 -4.52
C TYR A 260 1.58 -15.52 -3.05
N GLU A 261 2.71 -14.85 -2.83
CA GLU A 261 3.08 -14.36 -1.52
C GLU A 261 2.47 -12.98 -1.26
N ARG A 262 2.16 -12.71 0.00
CA ARG A 262 1.73 -11.38 0.46
C ARG A 262 2.82 -10.36 0.17
N LEU A 263 2.43 -9.17 -0.28
CA LEU A 263 3.39 -8.11 -0.58
C LEU A 263 4.11 -7.66 0.70
N THR A 264 5.43 -7.89 0.76
CA THR A 264 6.29 -7.49 1.87
C THR A 264 6.91 -6.11 1.65
N HIS A 265 7.23 -5.78 0.40
CA HIS A 265 7.84 -4.54 -0.02
C HIS A 265 7.22 -4.05 -1.32
N PRO A 266 6.87 -2.76 -1.44
CA PRO A 266 6.58 -1.86 -0.33
C PRO A 266 5.43 -2.42 0.53
N ARG A 267 5.43 -2.08 1.82
CA ARG A 267 4.43 -2.56 2.77
C ARG A 267 3.08 -1.89 2.49
N PRO A 268 2.00 -2.65 2.24
CA PRO A 268 0.68 -2.06 2.10
C PRO A 268 0.21 -1.33 3.36
N ALA A 269 -0.60 -0.30 3.18
CA ALA A 269 -1.37 0.31 4.24
C ALA A 269 -2.34 -0.72 4.86
N LEU A 270 -2.82 -0.46 6.08
CA LEU A 270 -3.67 -1.41 6.80
C LEU A 270 -4.94 -1.80 6.03
N SER A 271 -5.53 -0.85 5.32
CA SER A 271 -6.71 -1.06 4.46
C SER A 271 -6.48 -1.99 3.28
N HIS A 272 -5.22 -2.28 2.95
CA HIS A 272 -4.79 -3.17 1.88
C HIS A 272 -3.81 -4.21 2.41
N ALA A 273 -3.82 -4.48 3.71
CA ALA A 273 -2.82 -5.33 4.32
C ALA A 273 -2.79 -6.71 3.67
N ALA A 274 -3.93 -7.25 3.21
CA ALA A 274 -4.01 -8.58 2.61
C ALA A 274 -3.63 -8.61 1.12
N TYR A 275 -3.28 -7.48 0.50
CA TYR A 275 -2.88 -7.44 -0.91
C TYR A 275 -1.76 -8.47 -1.23
N PRO A 276 -1.86 -9.24 -2.33
CA PRO A 276 -2.81 -9.09 -3.44
C PRO A 276 -4.18 -9.75 -3.24
N PHE A 277 -4.40 -10.42 -2.11
CA PHE A 277 -5.66 -11.09 -1.78
C PHE A 277 -6.79 -10.12 -1.51
N TYR A 278 -8.01 -10.66 -1.49
CA TYR A 278 -9.19 -9.93 -1.05
C TYR A 278 -8.94 -9.29 0.32
N THR A 279 -9.07 -7.97 0.39
CA THR A 279 -8.97 -7.24 1.64
C THR A 279 -10.37 -6.82 2.10
N PRO A 280 -10.91 -7.42 3.19
CA PRO A 280 -12.22 -7.04 3.70
C PRO A 280 -12.23 -5.60 4.21
N GLY A 281 -13.39 -4.94 4.15
CA GLY A 281 -13.57 -3.56 4.64
C GLY A 281 -13.67 -2.48 3.56
N GLY A 282 -13.76 -2.86 2.27
CA GLY A 282 -14.14 -1.95 1.17
C GLY A 282 -13.08 -0.92 0.75
N GLY A 283 -11.90 -0.93 1.39
CA GLY A 283 -10.78 -0.06 1.01
C GLY A 283 -10.12 -0.47 -0.31
N ASP A 284 -10.01 -1.79 -0.55
CA ASP A 284 -9.55 -2.36 -1.81
C ASP A 284 -10.70 -2.38 -2.82
N LYS A 285 -10.69 -1.41 -3.73
CA LYS A 285 -11.78 -1.22 -4.69
C LYS A 285 -11.72 -2.19 -5.87
N ARG A 286 -10.70 -3.05 -5.97
CA ARG A 286 -10.63 -4.08 -7.02
C ARG A 286 -11.79 -5.08 -6.93
N TRP A 287 -12.29 -5.28 -5.71
CA TRP A 287 -13.33 -6.27 -5.40
C TRP A 287 -14.73 -5.67 -5.24
N LEU A 288 -14.92 -4.41 -5.66
CA LEU A 288 -16.26 -3.82 -5.71
C LEU A 288 -17.14 -4.70 -6.61
N THR A 289 -18.24 -5.20 -6.06
CA THR A 289 -19.19 -6.05 -6.78
C THR A 289 -18.63 -7.44 -7.13
N SER A 290 -17.71 -7.98 -6.32
CA SER A 290 -17.27 -9.38 -6.41
C SER A 290 -18.35 -10.35 -5.91
N GLY A 291 -19.33 -10.63 -6.77
CA GLY A 291 -20.25 -11.76 -6.68
C GLY A 291 -20.28 -12.50 -8.03
N ASN A 292 -21.28 -13.37 -8.26
CA ASN A 292 -21.47 -14.11 -9.53
C ASN A 292 -21.58 -13.24 -10.80
N LEU A 293 -21.55 -11.91 -10.64
CA LEU A 293 -21.58 -10.89 -11.68
C LEU A 293 -20.48 -9.84 -11.38
N GLU A 294 -19.21 -10.27 -11.31
CA GLU A 294 -18.06 -9.35 -11.26
C GLU A 294 -18.27 -8.22 -12.28
N GLU A 295 -18.12 -6.97 -11.85
CA GLU A 295 -18.26 -5.80 -12.72
C GLU A 295 -19.64 -5.69 -13.41
N GLU A 296 -20.69 -6.25 -12.80
CA GLU A 296 -22.04 -6.36 -13.36
C GLU A 296 -22.08 -7.15 -14.68
N GLY A 297 -21.14 -8.09 -14.87
CA GLY A 297 -20.95 -8.85 -16.10
C GLY A 297 -20.19 -8.10 -17.20
N LYS A 298 -19.70 -6.88 -16.91
CA LYS A 298 -18.85 -6.12 -17.82
C LYS A 298 -17.42 -6.67 -17.78
N GLN A 299 -16.63 -6.28 -18.78
CA GLN A 299 -15.23 -6.63 -18.91
C GLN A 299 -14.40 -5.38 -19.22
N TRP A 300 -13.17 -5.35 -18.73
CA TRP A 300 -12.20 -4.33 -19.12
C TRP A 300 -11.89 -4.40 -20.62
N VAL A 301 -12.11 -3.28 -21.31
CA VAL A 301 -11.84 -3.13 -22.74
C VAL A 301 -10.86 -1.99 -23.00
N GLY A 302 -10.09 -2.09 -24.10
CA GLY A 302 -9.09 -1.08 -24.46
C GLY A 302 -7.82 -1.14 -23.60
N GLY A 303 -7.13 -0.02 -23.43
CA GLY A 303 -5.95 0.07 -22.55
C GLY A 303 -6.34 0.27 -21.09
N LEU A 304 -5.50 -0.18 -20.15
CA LEU A 304 -5.57 0.15 -18.73
C LEU A 304 -4.35 0.98 -18.33
N MET A 305 -4.57 2.21 -17.88
CA MET A 305 -3.51 3.10 -17.41
C MET A 305 -3.29 2.94 -15.90
N LEU A 306 -2.03 2.81 -15.49
CA LEU A 306 -1.57 2.68 -14.11
C LEU A 306 -0.76 3.90 -13.71
N THR A 307 -1.10 4.53 -12.59
CA THR A 307 -0.39 5.70 -12.08
C THR A 307 -0.26 5.66 -10.55
N ALA A 308 0.79 6.27 -10.02
CA ALA A 308 0.99 6.45 -8.58
C ALA A 308 0.58 7.87 -8.17
N GLN A 309 -0.39 7.97 -7.27
CA GLN A 309 -0.82 9.25 -6.70
C GLN A 309 -0.25 9.39 -5.29
N ILE A 310 0.29 10.57 -4.96
CA ILE A 310 0.83 10.87 -3.63
C ILE A 310 -0.32 10.94 -2.63
N THR A 311 -0.16 10.28 -1.50
CA THR A 311 -1.15 10.32 -0.42
C THR A 311 -1.03 11.61 0.40
N SER A 312 -2.17 12.19 0.71
CA SER A 312 -2.35 13.34 1.60
C SER A 312 -3.49 13.06 2.58
N SER A 313 -3.64 13.87 3.63
CA SER A 313 -4.77 13.77 4.56
C SER A 313 -6.15 13.87 3.88
N GLN A 314 -6.20 14.42 2.68
CA GLN A 314 -7.42 14.57 1.88
C GLN A 314 -7.68 13.36 0.96
N THR A 315 -6.64 12.60 0.62
CA THR A 315 -6.79 11.35 -0.13
C THR A 315 -7.46 10.24 0.69
N SER A 316 -7.33 10.30 2.03
CA SER A 316 -7.93 9.34 2.97
C SER A 316 -9.37 9.66 3.35
N MET A 317 -9.88 10.86 3.06
CA MET A 317 -11.27 11.19 3.35
C MET A 317 -12.20 10.53 2.31
N PRO A 318 -13.09 9.60 2.71
CA PRO A 318 -14.17 9.18 1.84
C PRO A 318 -15.05 10.39 1.54
N TRP A 319 -15.30 10.68 0.27
CA TRP A 319 -16.28 11.72 -0.08
C TRP A 319 -17.66 11.13 0.26
N GLY A 320 -18.38 11.79 1.17
CA GLY A 320 -19.58 11.24 1.81
C GLY A 320 -20.78 11.08 0.88
N ASP A 321 -21.66 10.14 1.25
CA ASP A 321 -23.10 9.97 0.94
C ASP A 321 -23.65 10.56 -0.38
N GLY A 322 -22.87 10.46 -1.46
CA GLY A 322 -23.26 10.82 -2.82
C GLY A 322 -23.53 9.57 -3.68
N PRO A 323 -24.33 9.69 -4.75
CA PRO A 323 -24.58 8.57 -5.66
C PRO A 323 -23.27 8.07 -6.29
N PHE A 324 -23.28 6.80 -6.72
CA PHE A 324 -22.23 5.87 -7.16
C PHE A 324 -21.05 6.35 -8.06
N LEU A 325 -20.77 7.64 -8.24
CA LEU A 325 -19.57 8.17 -8.91
C LEU A 325 -18.29 8.03 -8.06
N GLN A 326 -18.16 6.93 -7.31
CA GLN A 326 -17.07 6.65 -6.36
C GLN A 326 -15.67 6.61 -6.99
N ASP A 327 -15.59 6.53 -8.32
CA ASP A 327 -14.36 6.38 -9.08
C ASP A 327 -13.69 7.74 -9.34
N LEU A 328 -14.45 8.76 -9.72
CA LEU A 328 -13.94 10.09 -10.05
C LEU A 328 -13.31 10.77 -8.84
N ASP A 329 -13.86 10.52 -7.65
CA ASP A 329 -13.31 10.99 -6.40
C ASP A 329 -11.82 10.65 -6.28
N LEU A 330 -11.36 9.49 -6.77
CA LEU A 330 -9.95 9.11 -6.61
C LEU A 330 -8.96 10.10 -7.28
N VAL A 331 -9.39 10.83 -8.31
CA VAL A 331 -8.54 11.75 -9.09
C VAL A 331 -9.02 13.19 -9.06
N VAL A 332 -10.29 13.44 -8.72
CA VAL A 332 -10.89 14.78 -8.62
C VAL A 332 -11.01 15.18 -7.15
N GLY A 333 -10.50 16.37 -6.82
CA GLY A 333 -10.59 16.92 -5.48
C GLY A 333 -9.32 17.64 -5.02
N PHE A 334 -9.43 18.35 -3.92
CA PHE A 334 -8.28 18.99 -3.28
C PHE A 334 -7.27 17.90 -2.88
N GLY A 335 -5.98 18.13 -3.15
CA GLY A 335 -4.91 17.21 -2.75
C GLY A 335 -4.92 15.86 -3.48
N ARG A 336 -5.61 15.76 -4.62
CA ARG A 336 -5.66 14.57 -5.51
C ARG A 336 -5.00 14.82 -6.87
N SER A 337 -4.30 15.94 -7.03
CA SER A 337 -3.63 16.31 -8.28
C SER A 337 -2.12 16.04 -8.25
N GLN A 338 -1.61 15.38 -7.22
CA GLN A 338 -0.19 15.13 -7.05
C GLN A 338 0.15 13.67 -7.33
N TYR A 339 0.99 13.46 -8.34
CA TYR A 339 1.35 12.14 -8.86
C TYR A 339 2.86 11.94 -8.79
N ALA A 340 3.29 10.69 -8.67
CA ALA A 340 4.68 10.31 -8.74
C ALA A 340 4.89 9.35 -9.91
N SER A 341 6.13 9.24 -10.38
CA SER A 341 6.46 8.25 -11.41
C SER A 341 6.15 6.83 -10.95
N PHE A 342 5.45 6.09 -11.80
CA PHE A 342 5.22 4.65 -11.69
C PHE A 342 5.93 3.95 -12.86
N THR A 343 6.82 3.01 -12.53
CA THR A 343 7.78 2.41 -13.47
C THR A 343 7.63 0.89 -13.55
N TRP A 344 8.37 0.23 -14.46
CA TRP A 344 8.43 -1.23 -14.53
C TRP A 344 8.82 -1.90 -13.22
N ALA A 345 9.81 -1.35 -12.52
CA ALA A 345 10.25 -1.89 -11.24
C ALA A 345 9.14 -1.84 -10.19
N ASP A 346 8.24 -0.84 -10.29
CA ASP A 346 7.09 -0.70 -9.40
C ASP A 346 6.01 -1.72 -9.76
N LEU A 347 5.71 -1.89 -11.05
CA LEU A 347 4.77 -2.91 -11.53
C LEU A 347 5.21 -4.32 -11.13
N ASP A 348 6.48 -4.66 -11.33
CA ASP A 348 7.05 -5.96 -10.96
C ASP A 348 6.96 -6.23 -9.47
N CYS A 349 7.06 -5.16 -8.67
CA CYS A 349 6.97 -5.25 -7.23
C CYS A 349 5.53 -5.47 -6.76
N ILE A 350 4.56 -4.70 -7.28
CA ILE A 350 3.16 -4.78 -6.83
C ILE A 350 2.38 -5.91 -7.50
N ALA A 351 2.76 -6.34 -8.69
CA ALA A 351 2.03 -7.34 -9.47
C ALA A 351 3.03 -8.25 -10.20
N PRO A 352 3.83 -9.05 -9.46
CA PRO A 352 4.89 -9.87 -10.04
C PRO A 352 4.41 -10.85 -11.11
N TRP A 353 3.15 -11.32 -11.01
CA TRP A 353 2.52 -12.20 -12.00
C TRP A 353 2.37 -11.54 -13.38
N MET A 354 2.39 -10.21 -13.47
CA MET A 354 2.34 -9.51 -14.74
C MET A 354 3.62 -9.66 -15.56
N LYS A 355 4.73 -10.07 -14.94
CA LYS A 355 6.01 -10.27 -15.64
C LYS A 355 5.92 -11.31 -16.74
N ASP A 356 5.19 -12.39 -16.49
CA ASP A 356 5.05 -13.49 -17.44
C ASP A 356 3.83 -13.31 -18.36
N LEU A 357 2.86 -12.48 -17.96
CA LEU A 357 1.65 -12.21 -18.74
C LEU A 357 1.83 -11.10 -19.79
N VAL A 358 2.65 -10.09 -19.50
CA VAL A 358 2.96 -9.03 -20.47
C VAL A 358 3.93 -9.58 -21.52
N THR A 359 3.45 -9.74 -22.74
CA THR A 359 4.22 -10.35 -23.84
C THR A 359 5.36 -9.47 -24.34
N LYS A 360 5.19 -8.15 -24.24
CA LYS A 360 6.17 -7.16 -24.69
C LYS A 360 6.13 -5.91 -23.81
N ARG A 361 7.26 -5.53 -23.25
CA ARG A 361 7.46 -4.25 -22.54
C ARG A 361 8.11 -3.23 -23.47
N ILE A 362 7.55 -2.03 -23.51
CA ILE A 362 7.97 -0.98 -24.42
C ILE A 362 8.23 0.29 -23.61
N ASP A 363 9.41 0.86 -23.74
CA ASP A 363 9.71 2.18 -23.18
C ASP A 363 9.29 3.25 -24.21
N GLY A 364 8.36 4.12 -23.80
CA GLY A 364 7.75 5.13 -24.65
C GLY A 364 6.48 4.67 -25.38
N PRO A 365 5.90 5.53 -26.27
CA PRO A 365 4.62 5.29 -26.93
C PRO A 365 4.58 4.04 -27.82
N GLY A 366 5.73 3.41 -28.07
CA GLY A 366 5.88 2.35 -29.05
C GLY A 366 5.80 2.89 -30.47
N LEU A 367 6.31 2.10 -31.41
CA LEU A 367 5.98 2.29 -32.82
C LEU A 367 4.54 1.80 -32.97
N GLY A 368 3.64 2.62 -33.50
CA GLY A 368 2.27 2.23 -33.80
C GLY A 368 2.18 1.25 -34.97
N ILE A 369 2.86 0.10 -34.85
CA ILE A 369 2.97 -0.97 -35.84
C ILE A 369 2.99 -2.31 -35.13
#